data_AF-M6ZV92-F1
#
_entry.id   AF-M6ZV92-F1
#
_cell.length_a   1.000
_cell.length_b   1.000
_cell.length_c   1.000
_cell.angle_alpha   90.00
_cell.angle_beta   90.00
_cell.angle_gamma   90.00
#
_symmetry.space_group_name_H-M   'P 1'
#
loop_
_entity.id
_entity.type
_entity.pdbx_description
1 polymer ?
#
loop_
_entity_poly.entity_id
_entity_poly.type
_entity_poly.pdbx_seq_one_letter_code
_entity_poly.pdbx_strand_id
1 'polypeptide(L)' 'MVSTYKVLIPLPSVDFDPSETSIPWKILKENGYEVFFATPNGRPGSADFRMLTGKGLGIWKPILIAHKKARTAYNEMI' A
#
# COMPACT_ATOMS: atom_id res chain seq x y z
N MET A 1 11.07 -21.99 -4.21
CA MET A 1 10.52 -21.86 -5.58
C MET A 1 11.04 -20.53 -6.12
N VAL A 2 11.74 -20.53 -7.25
CA VAL A 2 12.21 -19.28 -7.88
C VAL A 2 10.97 -18.59 -8.46
N SER A 3 10.72 -17.33 -8.08
CA SER A 3 9.61 -16.54 -8.64
C SER A 3 9.77 -16.44 -10.16
N THR A 4 8.72 -16.81 -10.91
CA THR A 4 8.74 -16.75 -12.38
C THR A 4 8.42 -15.36 -12.91
N TYR A 5 7.88 -14.46 -12.07
CA TYR A 5 7.35 -13.16 -12.51
C TYR A 5 7.76 -12.03 -11.57
N LYS A 6 8.28 -10.96 -12.17
CA LYS A 6 8.68 -9.72 -11.49
C LYS A 6 7.67 -8.62 -11.82
N VAL A 7 7.16 -7.96 -10.79
CA VAL A 7 6.17 -6.88 -10.92
C VAL A 7 6.74 -5.60 -10.34
N LEU A 8 6.69 -4.51 -11.12
CA LEU A 8 7.05 -3.17 -10.65
C LEU A 8 5.77 -2.36 -10.42
N ILE A 9 5.59 -1.84 -9.21
CA ILE A 9 4.48 -0.95 -8.85
C ILE A 9 5.04 0.48 -8.68
N PRO A 10 4.73 1.42 -9.61
CA PRO A 10 5.12 2.81 -9.44
C PRO A 10 4.23 3.49 -8.39
N LEU A 11 4.84 4.21 -7.45
CA LEU A 11 4.16 4.94 -6.38
C LEU A 11 4.66 6.39 -6.32
N PRO A 12 3.82 7.36 -5.96
CA PRO A 12 4.32 8.66 -5.53
C PRO A 12 5.14 8.51 -4.24
N SER A 13 5.96 9.52 -3.93
CA SER A 13 6.74 9.49 -2.68
C SER A 13 5.86 9.60 -1.42
N VAL A 14 4.69 10.23 -1.52
CA VAL A 14 3.76 10.45 -0.42
C VAL A 14 2.31 10.39 -0.92
N ASP A 15 1.38 10.16 0.01
CA ASP A 15 -0.07 10.33 -0.15
C ASP A 15 -0.76 9.41 -1.18
N PHE A 16 -0.20 8.23 -1.46
CA PHE A 16 -0.93 7.20 -2.22
C PHE A 16 -2.00 6.51 -1.36
N ASP A 17 -3.03 5.99 -2.01
CA ASP A 17 -4.05 5.18 -1.35
C ASP A 17 -3.44 3.85 -0.86
N PRO A 18 -3.46 3.55 0.45
CA PRO A 18 -2.90 2.30 0.96
C PRO A 18 -3.63 1.05 0.42
N SER A 19 -4.91 1.16 0.03
CA SER A 19 -5.68 0.03 -0.50
C SER A 19 -5.30 -0.35 -1.93
N GLU A 20 -4.95 0.63 -2.78
CA GLU A 20 -4.49 0.41 -4.15
C GLU A 20 -3.07 -0.17 -4.23
N THR A 21 -2.38 -0.21 -3.09
CA THR A 21 -0.97 -0.62 -3.02
C THR A 21 -0.78 -1.89 -2.21
N SER A 22 -1.25 -1.90 -0.96
CA SER A 22 -1.01 -3.03 -0.05
C SER A 22 -1.83 -4.27 -0.41
N ILE A 23 -3.04 -4.11 -0.96
CA ILE A 23 -3.88 -5.26 -1.36
C ILE A 23 -3.29 -5.96 -2.59
N PRO A 24 -2.96 -5.26 -3.69
CA PRO A 24 -2.26 -5.90 -4.81
C PRO A 24 -0.92 -6.52 -4.41
N TRP A 25 -0.11 -5.81 -3.61
CA TRP A 25 1.15 -6.35 -3.09
C TRP A 25 0.96 -7.66 -2.35
N LYS A 26 -0.01 -7.73 -1.42
CA LYS A 26 -0.28 -8.92 -0.61
C LYS A 26 -0.68 -10.11 -1.49
N ILE A 27 -1.61 -9.90 -2.41
CA ILE A 27 -2.09 -10.93 -3.34
C ILE A 27 -0.95 -11.44 -4.23
N LEU A 28 -0.15 -10.53 -4.79
CA LEU A 28 1.00 -10.90 -5.63
C LEU A 28 2.04 -11.70 -4.85
N LYS A 29 2.41 -11.24 -3.65
CA LYS A 29 3.34 -11.95 -2.78
C LYS A 29 2.80 -13.35 -2.46
N GLU A 30 1.54 -13.47 -2.05
CA GLU A 30 0.93 -14.77 -1.71
C GLU A 30 0.93 -15.76 -2.88
N ASN A 31 0.85 -15.26 -4.12
CA ASN A 31 0.96 -16.07 -5.33
C ASN A 31 2.41 -16.28 -5.81
N GLY A 32 3.41 -15.91 -5.02
CA GLY A 32 4.82 -16.19 -5.29
C GLY A 32 5.52 -15.21 -6.24
N TYR A 33 4.90 -14.07 -6.55
CA TYR A 33 5.51 -13.03 -7.40
C TYR A 33 6.57 -12.26 -6.61
N GLU A 34 7.58 -11.75 -7.34
CA GLU A 34 8.54 -10.81 -6.78
C GLU A 34 8.08 -9.38 -7.08
N VAL A 35 7.79 -8.60 -6.04
CA VAL A 35 7.21 -7.26 -6.15
C VAL A 35 8.26 -6.22 -5.81
N PHE A 36 8.42 -5.23 -6.68
CA PHE A 36 9.30 -4.09 -6.52
C PHE A 36 8.49 -2.80 -6.55
N PHE A 37 8.94 -1.78 -5.81
CA PHE A 37 8.35 -0.46 -5.83
C PHE A 37 9.30 0.55 -6.46
N ALA A 38 8.78 1.46 -7.28
CA ALA A 38 9.51 2.60 -7.81
C ALA A 38 8.85 3.90 -7.35
N THR A 39 9.64 4.80 -6.75
CA THR A 39 9.19 6.14 -6.38
C THR A 39 10.05 7.20 -7.09
N PRO A 40 9.58 8.46 -7.24
CA PRO A 40 10.33 9.51 -7.93
C PRO A 40 11.75 9.75 -7.44
N ASN A 41 12.03 9.45 -6.17
CA ASN A 41 13.34 9.66 -5.55
C ASN A 41 14.04 8.37 -5.11
N GLY A 42 13.51 7.19 -5.49
CA GLY A 42 14.06 5.88 -5.16
C GLY A 42 14.02 5.51 -3.67
N ARG A 43 13.35 6.29 -2.82
CA ARG A 43 13.16 5.99 -1.38
C ARG A 43 11.78 5.38 -1.14
N PRO A 44 11.58 4.62 -0.04
CA PRO A 44 10.25 4.12 0.32
C PRO A 44 9.22 5.26 0.35
N GLY A 45 8.09 5.05 -0.33
CA GLY A 45 6.98 5.99 -0.28
C GLY A 45 6.18 5.85 1.02
N SER A 46 5.38 6.87 1.35
CA SER A 46 4.45 6.81 2.49
C SER A 46 3.01 6.94 2.01
N ALA A 47 2.12 6.02 2.41
CA ALA A 47 0.71 6.13 2.07
C ALA A 47 0.04 7.32 2.78
N ASP A 48 -1.14 7.71 2.29
CA ASP A 48 -1.94 8.77 2.91
C ASP A 48 -2.18 8.47 4.40
N PHE A 49 -1.62 9.34 5.25
CA PHE A 49 -1.68 9.21 6.70
C PHE A 49 -3.11 9.28 7.26
N ARG A 50 -3.99 10.06 6.63
CA ARG A 50 -5.40 10.20 7.04
C ARG A 50 -6.15 8.92 6.72
N MET A 51 -5.87 8.28 5.59
CA MET A 51 -6.46 6.98 5.23
C MET A 51 -5.99 5.86 6.17
N LEU A 52 -4.73 5.90 6.63
CA LEU A 52 -4.20 4.92 7.58
C LEU A 52 -4.76 5.09 9.00
N THR A 53 -4.83 6.32 9.49
CA THR A 53 -5.11 6.59 10.91
C THR A 53 -6.54 7.07 11.18
N GLY A 54 -7.21 7.60 10.16
CA GLY A 54 -8.45 8.34 10.29
C GLY A 54 -8.31 9.73 10.90
N LYS A 55 -7.09 10.19 11.20
CA LYS A 55 -6.85 11.52 11.77
C LYS A 55 -7.17 12.60 10.74
N GLY A 56 -7.84 13.66 11.18
CA GLY A 56 -8.25 14.77 10.31
C GLY A 56 -9.44 14.47 9.38
N LEU A 57 -10.10 13.31 9.49
CA LEU A 57 -11.31 13.00 8.71
C LEU A 57 -12.62 13.42 9.41
N GLY A 58 -12.57 13.75 10.69
CA GLY A 58 -13.74 14.21 11.46
C GLY A 58 -14.88 13.19 11.41
N ILE A 59 -16.10 13.69 11.18
CA ILE A 59 -17.33 12.88 11.08
C ILE A 59 -17.30 11.89 9.91
N TRP A 60 -16.51 12.17 8.87
CA TRP A 60 -16.41 11.35 7.66
C TRP A 60 -15.46 10.16 7.81
N LYS A 61 -14.77 10.04 8.95
CA LYS A 61 -13.82 8.96 9.23
C LYS A 61 -14.34 7.57 8.86
N PRO A 62 -15.57 7.14 9.21
CA PRO A 62 -16.02 5.79 8.91
C PRO A 62 -16.11 5.46 7.42
N ILE A 63 -16.25 6.49 6.57
CA ILE A 63 -16.43 6.36 5.12
C ILE A 63 -15.09 6.53 4.39
N LEU A 64 -14.22 7.41 4.88
CA LEU A 64 -12.98 7.81 4.19
C LEU A 64 -11.72 7.08 4.68
N ILE A 65 -11.75 6.45 5.85
CA ILE A 65 -10.60 5.66 6.33
C ILE A 65 -10.44 4.39 5.50
N ALA A 66 -9.19 3.99 5.22
CA ALA A 66 -8.92 2.74 4.54
C ALA A 66 -9.48 1.55 5.32
N HIS A 67 -10.05 0.59 4.59
CA HIS A 67 -10.62 -0.62 5.18
C HIS A 67 -9.58 -1.36 6.04
N LYS A 68 -10.02 -2.02 7.13
CA LYS A 68 -9.12 -2.69 8.08
C LYS A 68 -8.14 -3.65 7.39
N LYS A 69 -8.62 -4.40 6.39
CA LYS A 69 -7.79 -5.33 5.58
C LYS A 69 -6.63 -4.61 4.87
N ALA A 70 -6.89 -3.45 4.25
CA ALA A 70 -5.85 -2.67 3.59
C ALA A 70 -4.82 -2.15 4.61
N ARG A 71 -5.28 -1.62 5.74
CA ARG A 71 -4.36 -1.14 6.80
C ARG A 71 -3.50 -2.27 7.39
N THR A 72 -4.07 -3.46 7.59
CA THR A 72 -3.31 -4.65 8.02
C THR A 72 -2.27 -5.05 6.97
N ALA A 73 -2.67 -5.18 5.70
CA ALA A 73 -1.75 -5.51 4.62
C ALA A 73 -0.65 -4.45 4.46
N TYR A 74 -0.97 -3.16 4.64
CA TYR A 74 0.01 -2.08 4.59
C TYR A 74 1.06 -2.22 5.70
N ASN A 75 0.65 -2.56 6.92
CA ASN A 75 1.58 -2.78 8.03
C ASN A 75 2.51 -3.99 7.81
N GLU A 76 2.09 -4.98 7.02
CA GLU A 76 2.92 -6.13 6.65
C GLU A 76 3.86 -5.81 5.47
N MET A 77 3.53 -4.79 4.69
CA MET A 77 4.28 -4.36 3.50
C MET A 77 5.51 -3.50 3.86
N ILE A 78 5.49 -2.82 5.01
CA ILE A 78 6.53 -1.88 5.47
C ILE A 78 7.57 -2.52 6.37
#